data_AF-A0A9E4CPH6-F1
#
_entry.id   AF-A0A9E4CPH6-F1
#
_cell.length_a   1.000
_cell.length_b   1.000
_cell.length_c   1.000
_cell.angle_alpha   90.00
_cell.angle_beta   90.00
_cell.angle_gamma   90.00
#
_symmetry.space_group_name_H-M   'P 1'
#
loop_
_entity.id
_entity.type
_entity.pdbx_description
1 polymer ?
#
loop_
_entity_poly.entity_id
_entity_poly.type
_entity_poly.pdbx_seq_one_letter_code
_entity_poly.pdbx_strand_id
1 'polypeptide(L)'
;MKGDDTPRLDLLLRRLVLLAGDVRDLLAAGDWEGAIPVQEEFDEAFAVLQRNIDRGSLLGGEHVNELTRLAHVHAENQQLAAQLQRSASEQLQSLTKVRKVGKAYSPLGMNHQPAPRYIDGSA
;
A
#
# COMPACT_ATOMS: atom_id res chain seq x y z
N MET A 1 -1.84 19.65 -39.15
CA MET A 1 -2.80 18.74 -38.49
C MET A 1 -2.33 18.58 -37.06
N LYS A 2 -2.88 19.34 -36.11
CA LYS A 2 -2.69 19.09 -34.68
C LYS A 2 -3.77 18.08 -34.29
N GLY A 3 -3.35 16.85 -33.99
CA GLY A 3 -4.24 15.86 -33.40
C GLY A 3 -4.78 16.43 -32.09
N ASP A 4 -6.08 16.32 -31.91
CA ASP A 4 -6.76 16.67 -30.69
C ASP A 4 -6.37 15.61 -29.64
N ASP A 5 -5.20 15.77 -29.02
CA ASP A 5 -4.63 14.91 -27.96
C ASP A 5 -5.39 15.09 -26.63
N THR A 6 -6.70 15.35 -26.70
CA THR A 6 -7.56 15.36 -25.53
C THR A 6 -7.89 13.89 -25.23
N PRO A 7 -7.31 13.28 -24.18
CA PRO A 7 -7.64 11.90 -23.84
C PRO A 7 -9.14 11.83 -23.60
N ARG A 8 -9.81 10.86 -24.22
CA ARG A 8 -11.26 10.70 -24.00
C ARG A 8 -11.49 10.41 -22.52
N LEU A 9 -12.27 11.28 -21.86
CA LEU A 9 -12.48 11.28 -20.42
C LEU A 9 -13.12 9.97 -19.92
N ASP A 10 -13.94 9.33 -20.76
CA ASP A 10 -14.53 8.01 -20.49
C ASP A 10 -13.46 6.92 -20.33
N LEU A 11 -12.48 6.88 -21.22
CA LEU A 11 -11.37 5.91 -21.16
C LEU A 11 -10.48 6.18 -19.94
N LEU A 12 -10.25 7.45 -19.61
CA LEU A 12 -9.48 7.83 -18.43
C LEU A 12 -10.17 7.41 -17.14
N LEU A 13 -11.48 7.66 -17.02
CA LEU A 13 -12.27 7.23 -15.86
C LEU A 13 -12.34 5.71 -15.73
N ARG A 14 -12.50 4.98 -16.83
CA ARG A 14 -12.45 3.51 -16.82
C ARG A 14 -11.10 2.98 -16.36
N ARG A 15 -10.00 3.58 -16.83
CA ARG A 15 -8.65 3.22 -16.38
C ARG A 15 -8.49 3.45 -14.88
N LEU A 16 -8.97 4.59 -14.36
CA LEU A 16 -8.94 4.87 -12.93
C LEU A 16 -9.73 3.84 -12.11
N VAL A 17 -10.91 3.44 -12.57
CA VAL A 17 -11.71 2.39 -11.91
C VAL A 17 -10.96 1.06 -11.86
N LEU A 18 -10.31 0.67 -12.96
CA LEU A 18 -9.52 -0.56 -13.04
C LEU A 18 -8.33 -0.51 -12.08
N LEU A 19 -7.50 0.54 -12.19
CA LEU A 19 -6.31 0.70 -11.33
C LEU A 19 -6.68 0.74 -9.84
N ALA A 20 -7.77 1.42 -9.47
CA ALA A 20 -8.24 1.43 -8.09
C ALA A 20 -8.69 0.05 -7.59
N GLY A 21 -9.28 -0.76 -8.47
CA GLY A 21 -9.65 -2.15 -8.18
C GLY A 21 -8.43 -3.06 -8.08
N ASP A 22 -7.44 -2.89 -8.95
CA ASP A 22 -6.20 -3.66 -8.92
C ASP A 22 -5.41 -3.39 -7.62
N VAL A 23 -5.28 -2.12 -7.21
CA VAL A 23 -4.70 -1.75 -5.91
C VAL A 23 -5.44 -2.44 -4.76
N ARG A 24 -6.77 -2.42 -4.77
CA ARG A 24 -7.60 -3.09 -3.76
C ARG A 24 -7.26 -4.58 -3.66
N ASP A 25 -7.25 -5.25 -4.80
CA ASP A 25 -7.11 -6.70 -4.87
C ASP A 25 -5.69 -7.15 -4.45
N LEU A 26 -4.67 -6.38 -4.83
CA LEU A 26 -3.29 -6.58 -4.38
C LEU A 26 -3.15 -6.38 -2.87
N LEU A 27 -3.72 -5.30 -2.33
CA LEU A 27 -3.71 -5.04 -0.89
C LEU A 27 -4.49 -6.09 -0.09
N ALA A 28 -5.62 -6.58 -0.62
CA ALA A 28 -6.40 -7.64 -0.01
C ALA A 28 -5.66 -8.98 -0.02
N ALA A 29 -4.84 -9.24 -1.05
CA ALA A 29 -3.94 -10.39 -1.11
C ALA A 29 -2.69 -10.23 -0.20
N GLY A 30 -2.45 -9.04 0.35
CA GLY A 30 -1.27 -8.71 1.14
C GLY A 30 -0.02 -8.44 0.30
N ASP A 31 -0.18 -8.25 -1.02
CA ASP A 31 0.90 -7.88 -1.94
C ASP A 31 1.09 -6.36 -1.98
N TRP A 32 1.81 -5.85 -0.98
CA TRP A 32 2.10 -4.42 -0.85
C TRP A 32 3.06 -3.92 -1.92
N GLU A 33 4.07 -4.73 -2.26
CA GLU A 33 5.09 -4.37 -3.26
C GLU A 33 4.46 -4.28 -4.66
N GLY A 34 3.55 -5.20 -4.99
CA GLY A 34 2.79 -5.15 -6.24
C GLY A 34 1.82 -3.97 -6.30
N ALA A 35 1.26 -3.53 -5.17
CA ALA A 35 0.28 -2.44 -5.13
C ALA A 35 0.91 -1.05 -5.37
N ILE A 36 2.17 -0.83 -4.98
CA ILE A 36 2.88 0.46 -5.12
C ILE A 36 2.91 0.98 -6.57
N PRO A 37 3.43 0.23 -7.57
CA PRO A 37 3.51 0.74 -8.93
C PRO A 37 2.12 1.00 -9.56
N VAL A 38 1.10 0.22 -9.18
CA VAL A 38 -0.27 0.43 -9.66
C VAL A 38 -0.88 1.70 -9.05
N GLN A 39 -0.57 1.99 -7.79
CA GLN A 39 -0.96 3.24 -7.13
C GLN A 39 -0.30 4.46 -7.78
N GLU A 40 0.99 4.37 -8.13
CA GLU A 40 1.68 5.45 -8.85
C GLU A 40 1.03 5.71 -10.21
N GLU A 41 0.69 4.66 -10.96
CA GLU A 41 -0.04 4.77 -12.23
C GLU A 41 -1.43 5.39 -12.05
N PHE A 42 -2.13 5.03 -10.96
CA PHE A 42 -3.40 5.63 -10.59
C PHE A 42 -3.25 7.14 -10.34
N ASP A 43 -2.25 7.55 -9.56
CA ASP A 43 -2.01 8.95 -9.22
C ASP A 43 -1.66 9.78 -10.46
N GLU A 44 -0.88 9.23 -11.39
CA GLU A 44 -0.60 9.85 -12.68
C GLU A 44 -1.87 10.03 -13.53
N ALA A 45 -2.67 8.97 -13.68
CA ALA A 45 -3.93 9.05 -14.42
C ALA A 45 -4.92 10.03 -13.77
N PHE A 46 -4.93 10.10 -12.44
CA PHE A 46 -5.78 11.01 -11.69
C PHE A 46 -5.35 12.46 -11.88
N ALA A 47 -4.04 12.73 -11.90
CA ALA A 47 -3.51 14.06 -12.20
C ALA A 47 -3.91 14.52 -13.61
N VAL A 48 -3.96 13.61 -14.59
CA VAL A 48 -4.48 13.92 -15.93
C VAL A 48 -5.96 14.27 -15.89
N LEU A 49 -6.78 13.53 -15.13
CA LEU A 49 -8.22 13.82 -14.98
C LEU A 49 -8.41 15.20 -14.36
N GLN A 50 -7.69 15.50 -13.27
CA GLN A 50 -7.75 16.78 -12.58
C GLN A 50 -7.42 17.94 -13.52
N ARG A 51 -6.34 17.84 -14.32
CA ARG A 51 -5.99 18.86 -15.31
C ARG A 51 -7.07 19.08 -16.36
N ASN A 52 -7.81 18.05 -16.76
CA ASN A 52 -8.90 18.20 -17.73
C ASN A 52 -10.09 18.94 -17.09
N ILE A 53 -10.43 18.61 -15.84
CA ILE A 53 -11.46 19.31 -15.06
C ILE A 53 -11.08 20.79 -14.88
N ASP A 54 -9.84 21.07 -14.49
CA ASP A 54 -9.33 22.44 -14.27
C ASP A 54 -9.34 23.28 -15.56
N ARG A 55 -9.20 22.63 -16.73
CA ARG A 55 -9.31 23.26 -18.07
C ARG A 55 -10.75 23.49 -18.51
N GLY A 56 -11.74 23.18 -17.68
CA GLY A 56 -13.15 23.37 -17.97
C GLY A 56 -13.80 22.21 -18.73
N SER A 57 -13.16 21.04 -18.80
CA SER A 57 -13.85 19.85 -19.30
C SER A 57 -14.95 19.46 -18.32
N LEU A 58 -16.19 19.51 -18.80
CA LEU A 58 -17.34 19.14 -17.99
C LEU A 58 -17.47 17.62 -17.99
N LEU A 59 -17.52 17.04 -16.79
CA LEU A 59 -17.96 15.66 -16.61
C LEU A 59 -19.49 15.64 -16.76
N GLY A 60 -19.97 15.34 -17.96
CA GLY A 60 -21.40 15.27 -18.26
C GLY A 60 -22.06 13.98 -17.77
N GLY A 61 -23.38 13.89 -18.02
CA GLY A 61 -24.22 12.75 -17.63
C GLY A 61 -23.73 11.41 -18.19
N GLU A 62 -23.04 11.44 -19.32
CA GLU A 62 -22.40 10.31 -19.98
C GLU A 62 -21.30 9.63 -19.14
N HIS A 63 -20.73 10.34 -18.14
CA HIS A 63 -19.66 9.84 -17.27
C HIS A 63 -20.16 9.37 -15.88
N VAL A 64 -21.46 9.51 -15.61
CA VAL A 64 -22.05 9.24 -14.27
C VAL A 64 -21.83 7.79 -13.84
N ASN A 65 -21.90 6.83 -14.76
CA ASN A 65 -21.71 5.43 -14.44
C ASN A 65 -20.28 5.14 -13.98
N GLU A 66 -19.29 5.63 -14.73
CA GLU A 66 -17.88 5.50 -14.40
C GLU A 66 -17.52 6.24 -13.09
N LEU A 67 -18.05 7.44 -12.87
CA LEU A 67 -17.86 8.18 -11.61
C LEU A 67 -18.48 7.45 -10.42
N THR A 68 -19.68 6.87 -10.58
CA THR A 68 -20.33 6.07 -9.55
C THR A 68 -19.50 4.84 -9.20
N ARG A 69 -18.96 4.15 -10.21
CA ARG A 69 -18.05 3.02 -10.00
C ARG A 69 -16.78 3.44 -9.27
N LEU A 70 -16.17 4.56 -9.67
CA LEU A 70 -14.97 5.07 -9.04
C LEU A 70 -15.21 5.42 -7.57
N ALA A 71 -16.33 6.07 -7.26
CA ALA A 71 -16.74 6.36 -5.89
C ALA A 71 -16.97 5.09 -5.05
N HIS A 72 -17.55 4.05 -5.67
CA HIS A 72 -17.75 2.77 -5.00
C HIS A 72 -16.43 2.08 -4.65
N VAL A 73 -15.52 1.94 -5.62
CA VAL A 73 -14.19 1.34 -5.39
C VAL A 73 -13.39 2.16 -4.37
N HIS A 74 -13.51 3.49 -4.39
CA HIS A 74 -12.87 4.33 -3.38
C HIS A 74 -13.38 4.05 -1.97
N ALA A 75 -14.69 3.87 -1.79
CA ALA A 75 -15.27 3.53 -0.49
C ALA A 75 -14.78 2.16 0.01
N GLU A 76 -14.68 1.17 -0.88
CA GLU A 76 -14.11 -0.14 -0.55
C GLU A 76 -12.63 -0.02 -0.15
N ASN A 77 -11.84 0.76 -0.87
CA ASN A 77 -10.42 0.98 -0.55
C ASN A 77 -10.23 1.68 0.80
N GLN A 78 -11.09 2.63 1.15
CA GLN A 78 -11.06 3.26 2.49
C GLN A 78 -11.34 2.25 3.60
N GLN A 79 -12.32 1.36 3.39
CA GLN A 79 -12.64 0.31 4.36
C GLN A 79 -11.48 -0.68 4.51
N LEU A 80 -10.88 -1.10 3.40
CA LEU A 80 -9.72 -1.99 3.41
C LEU A 80 -8.52 -1.34 4.12
N ALA A 81 -8.21 -0.08 3.81
CA ALA A 81 -7.13 0.66 4.45
C ALA A 81 -7.30 0.73 5.97
N ALA A 82 -8.51 1.01 6.46
CA ALA A 82 -8.82 1.04 7.89
C ALA A 82 -8.69 -0.35 8.56
N GLN A 83 -8.93 -1.43 7.83
CA GLN A 83 -8.70 -2.79 8.33
C GLN A 83 -7.20 -3.11 8.41
N LEU A 84 -6.45 -2.81 7.35
CA LEU A 84 -5.01 -3.04 7.27
C LEU A 84 -4.25 -2.24 8.35
N GLN A 85 -4.64 -0.99 8.58
CA GLN A 85 -4.03 -0.14 9.62
C GLN A 85 -4.23 -0.72 11.03
N ARG A 86 -5.43 -1.26 11.32
CA ARG A 86 -5.70 -1.92 12.61
C ARG A 86 -4.85 -3.17 12.79
N SER A 87 -4.80 -4.03 11.76
CA SER A 87 -3.98 -5.24 11.76
C SER A 87 -2.50 -4.93 11.96
N ALA A 88 -1.95 -3.97 11.22
CA ALA A 88 -0.56 -3.53 11.37
C ALA A 88 -0.27 -3.00 12.79
N SER A 89 -1.20 -2.25 13.37
CA SER A 89 -1.06 -1.74 14.74
C SER A 89 -1.02 -2.86 15.78
N GLU A 90 -1.87 -3.88 15.64
CA GLU A 90 -1.88 -5.06 16.51
C GLU A 90 -0.57 -5.87 16.38
N GLN A 91 -0.09 -6.07 15.15
CA GLN A 91 1.18 -6.74 14.89
C GLN A 91 2.37 -5.99 15.51
N LEU A 92 2.43 -4.66 15.36
CA LEU A 92 3.46 -3.83 15.99
C LEU A 92 3.45 -3.93 17.52
N GLN A 93 2.27 -3.94 18.13
CA GLN A 93 2.15 -4.16 19.58
C GLN A 93 2.64 -5.55 19.98
N SER A 94 2.32 -6.59 19.20
CA SER A 94 2.80 -7.95 19.43
C SER A 94 4.33 -8.01 19.36
N LEU A 95 4.94 -7.47 18.29
CA LEU A 95 6.40 -7.40 18.13
C LEU A 95 7.07 -6.62 19.27
N THR A 96 6.42 -5.56 19.76
CA THR A 96 6.91 -4.80 20.92
C THR A 96 6.92 -5.65 22.19
N LYS A 97 5.88 -6.47 22.42
CA LYS A 97 5.84 -7.42 23.55
C LYS A 97 6.93 -8.47 23.41
N VAL A 98 7.10 -9.07 22.22
CA VAL A 98 8.17 -10.05 21.94
C VAL A 98 9.55 -9.45 22.21
N ARG A 99 9.81 -8.22 21.73
CA ARG A 99 11.06 -7.51 22.00
C ARG A 99 11.29 -7.28 23.49
N LYS A 100 10.26 -6.87 24.25
CA LYS A 100 10.35 -6.68 25.70
C LYS A 100 10.71 -7.99 26.42
N VAL A 101 10.07 -9.09 26.04
CA VAL A 101 10.41 -10.43 26.56
C VAL A 101 11.85 -10.78 26.20
N GLY A 102 12.25 -10.69 24.92
CA GLY A 102 13.62 -10.97 24.49
C GLY A 102 14.67 -10.17 25.27
N LYS A 103 14.42 -8.88 25.54
CA LYS A 103 15.30 -8.04 26.36
C LYS A 103 15.38 -8.53 27.82
N ALA A 104 14.25 -8.93 28.41
CA ALA A 104 14.21 -9.43 29.78
C ALA A 104 14.99 -10.75 29.94
N TYR A 105 14.97 -11.62 28.92
CA TYR A 105 15.65 -12.92 28.94
C TYR A 105 17.08 -12.88 28.35
N SER A 106 17.52 -11.77 27.76
CA SER A 106 18.88 -11.60 27.19
C SER A 106 20.02 -11.93 28.17
N PRO A 107 19.96 -11.61 29.48
CA PRO A 107 21.03 -11.95 30.43
C PRO A 107 21.24 -13.46 30.63
N LEU A 108 20.21 -14.28 30.43
CA LEU A 108 20.31 -15.73 30.59
C LEU A 108 21.10 -16.39 29.45
N GLY A 109 21.12 -15.79 28.26
CA GLY A 109 21.94 -16.25 27.14
C GLY A 109 23.41 -15.83 27.22
N MET A 110 23.72 -14.75 27.94
CA MET A 110 25.09 -14.20 28.05
C MET A 110 25.93 -14.91 29.12
N ASN A 111 25.31 -15.53 30.13
CA ASN A 111 26.01 -16.28 31.18
C ASN A 111 26.46 -17.69 30.74
N HIS A 112 26.21 -18.09 29.49
CA HIS A 112 26.61 -19.37 28.91
C HIS A 112 27.77 -19.27 27.89
N GLN A 113 28.58 -18.20 27.93
CA GLN A 113 29.90 -18.30 27.31
C GLN A 113 30.72 -19.35 28.10
N PRO A 114 31.07 -20.52 27.51
CA PRO A 114 31.95 -21.45 28.19
C PRO A 114 33.27 -20.73 28.44
N ALA A 115 33.66 -20.62 29.72
CA ALA A 115 34.95 -20.05 30.07
C ALA A 115 36.06 -20.76 29.27
N PRO A 116 36.99 -20.04 28.63
CA PRO A 116 38.08 -20.67 27.91
C PRO A 116 38.85 -21.56 28.88
N ARG A 117 38.81 -22.87 28.67
CA ARG A 117 39.69 -23.81 29.35
C ARG A 117 41.10 -23.52 28.85
N TYR A 118 41.87 -22.77 29.62
CA TYR A 118 43.32 -22.74 29.47
C TYR A 118 43.81 -24.17 29.73
N ILE A 119 44.20 -24.86 28.66
CA ILE A 119 44.99 -26.08 28.76
C ILE A 119 46.39 -25.60 29.09
N ASP A 120 46.80 -25.76 30.35
CA ASP A 120 48.18 -25.52 30.78
C ASP A 120 49.06 -26.59 30.15
N GLY A 121 49.66 -26.23 29.01
CA GLY A 121 50.66 -27.04 28.32
C GLY A 121 52.00 -26.94 29.03
N SER A 122 52.12 -27.62 30.16
CA SER A 122 53.42 -27.93 30.74
C SER A 122 54.06 -29.06 29.93
N ALA A 123 55.11 -28.73 29.16
CA ALA A 123 56.04 -29.66 28.53
C ALA A 123 57.46 -29.32 29.00
#